data_AF-A0AAU2ELA2-F1
#
_entry.id   AF-A0AAU2ELA2-F1
#
_cell.length_a   1.000
_cell.length_b   1.000
_cell.length_c   1.000
_cell.angle_alpha   90.00
_cell.angle_beta   90.00
_cell.angle_gamma   90.00
#
_symmetry.space_group_name_H-M   'P 1'
#
loop_
_entity.id
_entity.type
_entity.pdbx_description
1 polymer ?
#
loop_
_entity_poly.entity_id
_entity_poly.type
_entity_poly.pdbx_seq_one_letter_code
_entity_poly.pdbx_strand_id
1 'polypeptide(L)'
;MRAREGSQRRTPRPEPTGPARSRLDQPRTARPGFITLPVYDPEAFGKLSERIARFLGTGRFIVWMTVVIIAWVLWNTVGPANLRWDNYPFIFLTLMLSLQASYAAPLILLAQNRQDDRDRVNMEQDRARSDRNIADTEYLTREVAALRHGLGEVATRDFVRSELQALLKELDERRDVADRL
;
A
#
# COMPACT_ATOMS: atom_id res chain seq x y z
N MET A 1 39.23 67.64 20.69
CA MET A 1 39.87 68.19 19.46
C MET A 1 40.55 67.05 18.71
N ARG A 2 40.32 66.99 17.38
CA ARG A 2 41.00 66.16 16.35
C ARG A 2 40.67 64.67 16.36
N ALA A 3 39.84 64.17 15.43
CA ALA A 3 40.06 63.93 13.99
C ALA A 3 40.58 62.52 13.72
N ARG A 4 39.73 61.70 13.09
CA ARG A 4 39.92 60.47 12.30
C ARG A 4 38.50 59.99 11.96
N GLU A 5 38.08 59.55 10.78
CA GLU A 5 38.67 59.30 9.47
C GLU A 5 37.44 59.16 8.55
N GLY A 6 37.50 59.73 7.34
CA GLY A 6 36.49 59.47 6.33
C GLY A 6 36.65 58.06 5.78
N SER A 7 35.56 57.30 5.71
CA SER A 7 35.47 56.12 4.85
C SER A 7 34.07 56.04 4.22
N GLN A 8 34.03 56.54 2.99
CA GLN A 8 33.27 56.02 1.85
C GLN A 8 31.96 55.29 2.17
N ARG A 9 30.84 56.00 2.04
CA ARG A 9 29.53 55.38 1.79
C ARG A 9 29.58 54.68 0.44
N ARG A 10 29.72 53.35 0.44
CA ARG A 10 29.46 52.49 -0.73
C ARG A 10 27.99 52.63 -1.09
N THR A 11 27.71 53.28 -2.21
CA THR A 11 26.42 53.20 -2.89
C THR A 11 26.21 51.77 -3.40
N PRO A 12 25.10 51.08 -3.08
CA PRO A 12 24.82 49.78 -3.65
C PRO A 12 24.53 49.95 -5.15
N ARG A 13 25.34 49.28 -5.97
CA ARG A 13 25.16 49.23 -7.43
C ARG A 13 23.84 48.52 -7.75
N PRO A 14 22.96 49.07 -8.59
CA PRO A 14 21.76 48.35 -9.02
C PRO A 14 22.18 47.12 -9.84
N GLU A 15 21.76 45.94 -9.40
CA GLU A 15 21.97 44.69 -10.15
C GLU A 15 21.21 44.74 -11.48
N PRO A 16 21.79 44.23 -12.57
CA PRO A 16 21.08 44.13 -13.84
C PRO A 16 19.96 43.09 -13.72
N THR A 17 18.72 43.53 -13.85
CA THR A 17 17.51 42.71 -13.96
C THR A 17 17.60 41.83 -15.21
N GLY A 18 18.22 40.65 -15.08
CA GLY A 18 18.17 39.61 -16.10
C GLY A 18 16.76 39.01 -16.21
N PRO A 19 16.30 38.61 -17.40
CA PRO A 19 14.97 38.02 -17.57
C PRO A 19 14.88 36.73 -16.74
N ALA A 20 13.84 36.65 -15.91
CA ALA A 20 13.56 35.51 -15.05
C ALA A 20 13.59 34.22 -15.88
N ARG A 21 14.64 33.41 -15.69
CA ARG A 21 14.71 32.06 -16.24
C ARG A 21 13.55 31.27 -15.64
N SER A 22 12.57 30.97 -16.49
CA SER A 22 11.41 30.16 -16.14
C SER A 22 11.90 28.81 -15.61
N ARG A 23 11.76 28.59 -14.30
CA ARG A 23 12.17 27.35 -13.64
C ARG A 23 11.25 26.23 -14.11
N LEU A 24 11.83 25.24 -14.81
CA LEU A 24 11.14 24.04 -15.32
C LEU A 24 10.69 23.07 -14.22
N ASP A 25 11.00 23.37 -12.97
CA ASP A 25 10.80 22.48 -11.81
C ASP A 25 9.42 22.61 -11.15
N GLN A 26 8.56 23.50 -11.65
CA GLN A 26 7.19 23.62 -11.18
C GLN A 26 6.29 22.83 -12.12
N PRO A 27 5.61 21.76 -11.66
CA PRO A 27 4.60 21.13 -12.47
C PRO A 27 3.54 22.19 -12.79
N ARG A 28 3.39 22.53 -14.06
CA ARG A 28 2.35 23.45 -14.54
C ARG A 28 1.01 22.82 -14.19
N THR A 29 0.41 23.26 -13.08
CA THR A 29 -1.00 23.01 -12.79
C THR A 29 -1.79 23.50 -14.00
N ALA A 30 -2.47 22.57 -14.66
CA ALA A 30 -3.22 22.80 -15.88
C ALA A 30 -4.15 24.00 -15.69
N ARG A 31 -4.08 24.96 -16.61
CA ARG A 31 -5.01 26.10 -16.67
C ARG A 31 -6.44 25.54 -16.68
N PRO A 32 -7.37 26.07 -15.86
CA PRO A 32 -8.77 25.72 -16.02
C PRO A 32 -9.22 26.28 -17.35
N GLY A 33 -9.30 25.42 -18.36
CA GLY A 33 -9.94 25.73 -19.63
C GLY A 33 -11.43 25.94 -19.41
N PHE A 34 -12.08 26.66 -20.33
CA PHE A 34 -13.51 27.00 -20.36
C PHE A 34 -14.48 25.80 -20.38
N ILE A 35 -14.00 24.57 -20.19
CA ILE A 35 -14.77 23.35 -20.13
C ILE A 35 -14.54 22.75 -18.74
N THR A 36 -15.46 23.00 -17.81
CA THR A 36 -15.57 22.22 -16.58
C THR A 36 -15.99 20.81 -16.97
N LEU A 37 -15.03 19.92 -17.21
CA LEU A 37 -15.34 18.49 -17.15
C LEU A 37 -15.87 18.21 -15.74
N PRO A 38 -17.01 17.52 -15.59
CA PRO A 38 -17.47 17.11 -14.28
C PRO A 38 -16.36 16.30 -13.62
N VAL A 39 -15.83 16.82 -12.51
CA VAL A 39 -14.83 16.13 -11.70
C VAL A 39 -15.52 14.88 -11.18
N TYR A 40 -15.21 13.76 -11.82
CA TYR A 40 -15.72 12.46 -11.43
C TYR A 40 -15.25 12.17 -10.01
N ASP A 41 -16.18 12.10 -9.06
CA ASP A 41 -15.88 11.87 -7.65
C ASP A 41 -15.42 10.42 -7.45
N PRO A 42 -14.11 10.17 -7.24
CA PRO A 42 -13.57 8.82 -7.13
C PRO A 42 -14.11 8.08 -5.89
N GLU A 43 -14.57 8.81 -4.87
CA GLU A 43 -15.09 8.23 -3.63
C GLU A 43 -16.48 7.63 -3.83
N ALA A 44 -17.35 8.31 -4.58
CA ALA A 44 -18.68 7.83 -4.91
C ALA A 44 -18.63 6.54 -5.76
N PHE A 45 -17.72 6.51 -6.74
CA PHE A 45 -17.51 5.31 -7.55
C PHE A 45 -16.86 4.17 -6.79
N GLY A 46 -15.96 4.48 -5.84
CA GLY A 46 -15.36 3.50 -4.95
C GLY A 46 -16.41 2.72 -4.15
N LYS A 47 -17.35 3.44 -3.53
CA LYS A 47 -18.47 2.86 -2.76
C LYS A 47 -19.43 2.06 -3.63
N LEU A 48 -19.77 2.58 -4.82
CA LEU A 48 -20.61 1.87 -5.79
C LEU A 48 -19.95 0.56 -6.25
N SER A 49 -18.67 0.64 -6.61
CA SER A 49 -17.88 -0.52 -7.03
C SER A 49 -17.78 -1.58 -5.94
N GLU A 50 -17.61 -1.20 -4.68
CA GLU A 50 -17.55 -2.14 -3.56
C GLU A 50 -18.89 -2.86 -3.32
N ARG A 51 -20.01 -2.16 -3.54
CA ARG A 51 -21.35 -2.77 -3.50
C ARG A 51 -21.55 -3.74 -4.68
N ILE A 52 -21.15 -3.33 -5.87
CA ILE A 52 -21.21 -4.15 -7.09
C ILE A 52 -20.31 -5.40 -6.94
N ALA A 53 -19.08 -5.24 -6.45
CA ALA A 53 -18.14 -6.34 -6.25
C ALA A 53 -18.67 -7.39 -5.25
N ARG A 54 -19.24 -6.96 -4.12
CA ARG A 54 -19.89 -7.89 -3.18
C ARG A 54 -21.11 -8.59 -3.78
N PHE A 55 -21.85 -7.91 -4.66
CA PHE A 55 -23.03 -8.46 -5.32
C PHE A 55 -22.66 -9.48 -6.41
N LEU A 56 -21.72 -9.14 -7.30
CA LEU A 56 -21.24 -10.02 -8.39
C LEU A 56 -20.40 -11.19 -7.88
N GLY A 57 -19.63 -11.00 -6.81
CA GLY A 57 -18.78 -12.05 -6.22
C GLY A 57 -19.56 -13.14 -5.48
N THR A 58 -20.85 -12.92 -5.22
CA THR A 58 -21.72 -13.92 -4.57
C THR A 58 -22.47 -14.71 -5.64
N GLY A 59 -22.53 -16.05 -5.54
CA GLY A 59 -23.31 -16.90 -6.47
C GLY A 59 -24.82 -16.58 -6.56
N ARG A 60 -25.30 -15.68 -5.71
CA ARG A 60 -26.67 -15.18 -5.66
C ARG A 60 -27.06 -14.34 -6.89
N PHE A 61 -26.10 -13.69 -7.56
CA PHE A 61 -26.35 -12.98 -8.82
C PHE A 61 -26.81 -13.93 -9.93
N ILE A 62 -26.11 -15.06 -10.08
CA ILE A 62 -26.42 -16.07 -11.09
C ILE A 62 -27.83 -16.62 -10.86
N VAL A 63 -28.16 -16.97 -9.61
CA VAL A 63 -29.50 -17.46 -9.24
C VAL A 63 -30.58 -16.45 -9.61
N TRP A 64 -30.39 -15.16 -9.28
CA TRP A 64 -31.37 -14.12 -9.60
C TRP A 64 -31.54 -13.92 -11.11
N MET A 65 -30.43 -13.90 -11.87
CA MET A 65 -30.47 -13.81 -13.33
C MET A 65 -31.22 -15.00 -13.96
N THR A 66 -30.98 -16.21 -13.49
CA THR A 66 -31.70 -17.41 -13.97
C THR A 66 -33.19 -17.31 -13.69
N VAL A 67 -33.59 -16.85 -12.50
CA VAL A 67 -35.01 -16.65 -12.15
C VAL A 67 -35.68 -15.63 -13.08
N VAL A 68 -35.01 -14.52 -13.38
CA VAL A 68 -35.56 -13.50 -14.30
C VAL A 68 -35.73 -14.05 -15.72
N ILE A 69 -34.74 -14.79 -16.23
CA ILE A 69 -34.83 -15.42 -17.55
C ILE A 69 -36.00 -16.41 -17.59
N ILE A 70 -36.11 -17.28 -16.59
CA ILE A 70 -37.20 -18.26 -16.49
C ILE A 70 -38.56 -17.55 -16.41
N ALA A 71 -38.68 -16.51 -15.58
CA ALA A 71 -39.92 -15.74 -15.45
C ALA A 71 -40.31 -15.08 -16.77
N TRP A 72 -39.36 -14.53 -17.52
CA TRP A 72 -39.59 -13.95 -18.85
C TRP A 72 -40.10 -14.98 -19.86
N VAL A 73 -39.44 -16.14 -19.92
CA VAL A 73 -39.82 -17.23 -20.82
C VAL A 73 -41.20 -17.78 -20.45
N LEU A 74 -41.47 -18.00 -19.17
CA LEU A 74 -42.77 -18.46 -18.68
C LEU A 74 -43.88 -17.45 -19.00
N TRP A 75 -43.64 -16.17 -18.76
CA TRP A 75 -44.60 -15.10 -19.06
C TRP A 75 -44.95 -15.06 -20.56
N ASN A 76 -43.95 -15.10 -21.43
CA ASN A 76 -44.17 -15.05 -22.88
C ASN A 76 -44.73 -16.36 -23.46
N THR A 77 -44.53 -17.50 -22.78
CA THR A 77 -45.02 -18.82 -23.24
C THR A 77 -46.45 -19.11 -22.75
N VAL A 78 -46.73 -18.87 -21.47
CA VAL A 78 -48.02 -19.19 -20.83
C VAL A 78 -48.98 -18.01 -20.88
N GLY A 79 -48.48 -16.79 -21.10
CA GLY A 79 -49.30 -15.58 -21.16
C GLY A 79 -50.38 -15.61 -22.27
N PRO A 80 -51.46 -14.83 -22.11
CA PRO A 80 -52.51 -14.67 -23.13
C PRO A 80 -51.92 -14.23 -24.48
N ALA A 81 -52.40 -14.80 -25.60
CA ALA A 81 -51.84 -14.53 -26.93
C ALA A 81 -51.81 -13.04 -27.33
N ASN A 82 -52.67 -12.22 -26.72
CA ASN A 82 -52.75 -10.76 -26.89
C ASN A 82 -51.73 -9.97 -26.04
N LEU A 83 -51.08 -10.57 -25.04
CA LEU A 83 -50.05 -9.95 -24.19
C LEU A 83 -48.64 -10.52 -24.42
N ARG A 84 -48.48 -11.44 -25.37
CA ARG A 84 -47.18 -12.00 -25.75
C ARG A 84 -46.41 -10.99 -26.59
N TRP A 85 -45.47 -10.28 -25.97
CA TRP A 85 -44.62 -9.33 -26.67
C TRP A 85 -43.38 -9.99 -27.31
N ASP A 86 -42.97 -11.17 -26.85
CA ASP A 86 -41.76 -11.86 -27.32
C ASP A 86 -42.05 -13.35 -27.57
N ASN A 87 -42.64 -13.67 -28.73
CA ASN A 87 -42.90 -15.06 -29.14
C ASN A 87 -41.60 -15.79 -29.54
N TYR A 88 -41.61 -17.13 -29.48
CA TYR A 88 -40.48 -17.96 -29.93
C TYR A 88 -40.03 -17.54 -31.34
N PRO A 89 -38.76 -17.14 -31.57
CA PRO A 89 -37.54 -17.51 -30.82
C PRO A 89 -37.01 -16.51 -29.75
N PHE A 90 -37.85 -15.65 -29.15
CA PHE A 90 -37.47 -14.68 -28.10
C PHE A 90 -36.42 -13.65 -28.55
N ILE A 91 -36.75 -12.87 -29.59
CA ILE A 91 -35.83 -11.90 -30.18
C ILE A 91 -35.45 -10.79 -29.19
N PHE A 92 -36.40 -10.34 -28.37
CA PHE A 92 -36.16 -9.23 -27.43
C PHE A 92 -35.24 -9.67 -26.30
N LEU A 93 -35.47 -10.86 -25.73
CA LEU A 93 -34.58 -11.43 -24.73
C LEU A 93 -33.15 -11.56 -25.28
N THR A 94 -33.01 -12.04 -26.52
CA THR A 94 -31.71 -12.19 -27.17
C THR A 94 -31.00 -10.84 -27.37
N LEU A 95 -31.72 -9.82 -27.85
CA LEU A 95 -31.19 -8.47 -28.03
C LEU A 95 -30.79 -7.83 -26.69
N MET A 96 -31.57 -8.06 -25.64
CA MET A 96 -31.26 -7.53 -24.31
C MET A 96 -30.01 -8.19 -23.73
N LEU A 97 -29.86 -9.51 -23.86
CA LEU A 97 -28.68 -10.23 -23.39
C LEU A 97 -27.41 -9.84 -24.18
N SER A 98 -27.51 -9.64 -25.49
CA SER A 98 -26.37 -9.20 -26.30
C SER A 98 -25.94 -7.77 -25.94
N LEU A 99 -26.89 -6.87 -25.72
CA LEU A 99 -26.62 -5.52 -25.23
C LEU A 99 -26.01 -5.54 -23.84
N GLN A 100 -26.53 -6.38 -22.93
CA GLN A 100 -26.00 -6.53 -21.57
C GLN A 100 -24.53 -6.94 -21.61
N ALA A 101 -24.17 -7.93 -22.44
CA ALA A 101 -22.79 -8.35 -22.60
C ALA A 101 -21.89 -7.23 -23.18
N SER A 102 -22.40 -6.49 -24.18
CA SER A 102 -21.68 -5.39 -24.81
C SER A 102 -21.36 -4.24 -23.85
N TYR A 103 -22.29 -3.87 -22.96
CA TYR A 103 -22.07 -2.82 -21.96
C TYR A 103 -21.29 -3.32 -20.72
N ALA A 104 -21.35 -4.63 -20.42
CA ALA A 104 -20.57 -5.21 -19.34
C ALA A 104 -19.06 -5.12 -19.61
N ALA A 105 -18.61 -5.36 -20.84
CA ALA A 105 -17.19 -5.33 -21.20
C ALA A 105 -16.47 -4.01 -20.84
N PRO A 106 -16.94 -2.81 -21.24
CA PRO A 106 -16.28 -1.55 -20.87
C PRO A 106 -16.36 -1.25 -19.36
N LEU A 107 -17.45 -1.63 -18.69
CA LEU A 107 -17.55 -1.49 -17.24
C LEU A 107 -16.55 -2.38 -16.50
N ILE A 108 -16.38 -3.62 -16.96
CA ILE A 108 -15.40 -4.56 -16.42
C ILE A 108 -13.99 -4.02 -16.64
N LEU A 109 -13.68 -3.48 -17.83
CA LEU A 109 -12.37 -2.88 -18.12
C LEU A 109 -12.06 -1.69 -17.20
N LEU A 110 -13.04 -0.82 -16.94
CA LEU A 110 -12.88 0.30 -15.99
C LEU A 110 -12.69 -0.19 -14.55
N ALA A 111 -13.41 -1.26 -14.16
CA ALA A 111 -13.25 -1.87 -12.85
C ALA A 111 -11.87 -2.54 -12.69
N GLN A 112 -11.38 -3.20 -13.75
CA GLN A 112 -10.07 -3.86 -13.82
C GLN A 112 -8.92 -2.86 -13.74
N ASN A 113 -8.92 -1.79 -14.56
CA ASN A 113 -7.87 -0.76 -14.50
C ASN A 113 -7.68 -0.20 -13.08
N ARG A 114 -8.79 -0.02 -12.33
CA ARG A 114 -8.75 0.46 -10.94
C ARG A 114 -8.35 -0.62 -9.92
N GLN A 115 -8.56 -1.89 -10.23
CA GLN A 115 -7.99 -2.99 -9.43
C GLN A 115 -6.48 -3.03 -9.64
N ASP A 116 -6.03 -3.00 -10.90
CA ASP A 116 -4.61 -3.02 -11.27
C ASP A 116 -3.84 -1.85 -10.65
N ASP A 117 -4.40 -0.64 -10.64
CA ASP A 117 -3.79 0.53 -9.97
C ASP A 117 -3.62 0.32 -8.46
N ARG A 118 -4.61 -0.28 -7.79
CA ARG A 118 -4.53 -0.57 -6.35
C ARG A 118 -3.57 -1.71 -6.07
N ASP A 119 -3.58 -2.74 -6.90
CA ASP A 119 -2.69 -3.88 -6.78
C ASP A 119 -1.23 -3.46 -6.98
N ARG A 120 -0.96 -2.55 -7.92
CA ARG A 120 0.36 -1.94 -8.10
C ARG A 120 0.84 -1.23 -6.84
N VAL A 121 0.02 -0.37 -6.23
CA VAL A 121 0.39 0.33 -4.99
C VAL A 121 0.64 -0.66 -3.86
N ASN A 122 -0.21 -1.69 -3.73
CA ASN A 122 -0.01 -2.73 -2.73
C ASN A 122 1.29 -3.50 -2.95
N MET A 123 1.64 -3.84 -4.19
CA MET A 123 2.90 -4.52 -4.54
C MET A 123 4.13 -3.65 -4.24
N GLU A 124 4.07 -2.34 -4.53
CA GLU A 124 5.16 -1.41 -4.21
C GLU A 124 5.37 -1.30 -2.69
N GLN A 125 4.28 -1.23 -1.90
CA GLN A 125 4.36 -1.23 -0.45
C GLN A 125 4.89 -2.55 0.12
N ASP A 126 4.44 -3.68 -0.43
CA ASP A 126 4.86 -5.00 0.02
C ASP A 126 6.35 -5.22 -0.25
N ARG A 127 6.83 -4.79 -1.43
CA ARG A 127 8.26 -4.79 -1.75
C ARG A 127 9.07 -3.96 -0.77
N ALA A 128 8.64 -2.73 -0.47
CA ALA A 128 9.32 -1.87 0.50
C ALA A 128 9.28 -2.43 1.94
N ARG A 129 8.26 -3.22 2.30
CA ARG A 129 8.21 -3.95 3.57
C ARG A 129 9.17 -5.13 3.56
N SER A 130 9.21 -5.90 2.48
CA SER A 130 10.13 -7.03 2.30
C SER A 130 11.59 -6.58 2.42
N ASP A 131 11.97 -5.48 1.76
CA ASP A 131 13.34 -4.95 1.83
C ASP A 131 13.73 -4.57 3.26
N ARG A 132 12.79 -3.98 4.03
CA ARG A 132 12.99 -3.67 5.46
C ARG A 132 13.10 -4.93 6.30
N ASN A 133 12.25 -5.93 6.09
CA ASN A 133 12.30 -7.19 6.82
C ASN A 133 13.63 -7.94 6.59
N ILE A 134 14.17 -7.89 5.37
CA ILE A 134 15.49 -8.46 5.04
C ILE A 134 16.58 -7.73 5.82
N ALA A 135 16.56 -6.39 5.82
CA ALA A 135 17.53 -5.59 6.57
C ALA A 135 17.45 -5.84 8.08
N ASP A 136 16.25 -5.92 8.65
CA ASP A 136 16.03 -6.24 10.07
C ASP A 136 16.55 -7.64 10.41
N THR A 137 16.30 -8.62 9.54
CA THR A 137 16.80 -10.00 9.72
C THR A 137 18.33 -10.03 9.67
N GLU A 138 18.95 -9.29 8.75
CA GLU A 138 20.40 -9.20 8.66
C GLU A 138 21.00 -8.52 9.90
N TYR A 139 20.38 -7.44 10.39
CA TYR A 139 20.77 -6.75 11.61
C TYR A 139 20.70 -7.68 12.82
N LEU A 140 19.56 -8.36 13.03
CA LEU A 140 19.38 -9.31 14.11
C LEU A 140 20.38 -10.47 14.02
N THR A 141 20.69 -10.96 12.82
CA THR A 141 21.69 -12.03 12.64
C THR A 141 23.08 -11.57 13.05
N ARG A 142 23.46 -10.32 12.72
CA ARG A 142 24.74 -9.73 13.15
C ARG A 142 24.79 -9.51 14.65
N GLU A 143 23.71 -9.01 15.26
CA GLU A 143 23.61 -8.85 16.72
C GLU A 143 23.70 -10.19 17.45
N VAL A 144 22.99 -11.22 16.97
CA VAL A 144 23.06 -12.58 17.54
C VAL A 144 24.47 -13.16 17.42
N ALA A 145 25.16 -12.94 16.29
CA ALA A 145 26.55 -13.36 16.13
C ALA A 145 27.50 -12.65 17.11
N ALA A 146 27.32 -11.34 17.31
CA ALA A 146 28.08 -10.54 18.27
C ALA A 146 27.82 -10.99 19.72
N LEU A 147 26.56 -11.17 20.09
CA LEU A 147 26.14 -11.71 21.39
C LEU A 147 26.74 -13.11 21.64
N ARG A 148 26.70 -13.99 20.63
CA ARG A 148 27.31 -15.33 20.72
C ARG A 148 28.81 -15.26 20.95
N HIS A 149 29.51 -14.34 20.29
CA HIS A 149 30.95 -14.17 20.47
C HIS A 149 31.27 -13.68 21.89
N GLY A 150 30.59 -12.63 22.36
CA GLY A 150 30.78 -12.09 23.71
C GLY A 150 30.41 -13.09 24.82
N LEU A 151 29.34 -13.87 24.66
CA LEU A 151 29.01 -14.96 25.58
C LEU A 151 30.03 -16.10 25.54
N GLY A 152 30.64 -16.38 24.37
CA GLY A 152 31.68 -17.39 24.25
C GLY A 152 32.96 -17.08 25.05
N GLU A 153 33.30 -15.80 25.18
CA GLU A 153 34.45 -15.34 25.97
C GLU A 153 34.20 -15.41 27.48
N VAL A 154 32.98 -15.15 27.95
CA VAL A 154 32.64 -15.14 29.39
C VAL A 154 32.22 -16.52 29.90
N ALA A 155 31.64 -17.37 29.05
CA ALA A 155 31.14 -18.70 29.43
C ALA A 155 32.08 -19.83 29.00
N THR A 156 33.36 -19.57 28.75
CA THR A 156 34.29 -20.65 28.43
C THR A 156 34.47 -21.55 29.66
N ARG A 157 34.43 -22.87 29.46
CA ARG A 157 34.54 -23.87 30.54
C ARG A 157 35.73 -23.62 31.45
N ASP A 158 36.85 -23.16 30.89
CA ASP A 158 38.07 -22.90 31.64
C ASP A 158 37.98 -21.65 32.51
N PHE A 159 37.27 -20.60 32.08
CA PHE A 159 36.99 -19.42 32.90
C PHE A 159 36.04 -19.76 34.06
N VAL A 160 34.95 -20.47 33.77
CA VAL A 160 34.01 -20.93 34.81
C VAL A 160 34.73 -21.86 35.80
N ARG A 161 35.62 -22.72 35.31
CA ARG A 161 36.45 -23.59 36.14
C ARG A 161 37.44 -22.81 36.99
N SER A 162 38.13 -21.81 36.43
CA SER A 162 39.09 -21.00 37.18
C SER A 162 38.41 -20.17 38.26
N GLU A 163 37.23 -19.59 37.98
CA GLU A 163 36.45 -18.85 38.98
C GLU A 163 35.91 -19.76 40.08
N LEU A 164 35.38 -20.93 39.72
CA LEU A 164 34.97 -21.92 40.72
C LEU A 164 36.15 -22.37 41.59
N GLN A 165 37.33 -22.59 41.01
CA GLN A 165 38.53 -22.94 41.76
C GLN A 165 39.01 -21.78 42.65
N ALA A 166 38.96 -20.55 42.16
CA ALA A 166 39.32 -19.36 42.93
C ALA A 166 38.40 -19.20 44.16
N LEU A 167 37.08 -19.32 43.96
CA LEU A 167 36.09 -19.26 45.03
C LEU A 167 36.24 -20.42 46.03
N LEU A 168 36.51 -21.64 45.55
CA LEU A 168 36.76 -22.79 46.43
C LEU A 168 38.02 -22.59 47.28
N LYS A 169 39.09 -22.06 46.68
CA LYS A 169 40.35 -21.78 47.39
C LYS A 169 40.15 -20.71 48.46
N GLU A 170 39.40 -19.65 48.16
CA GLU A 170 39.09 -18.60 49.14
C GLU A 170 38.29 -19.15 50.34
N LEU A 171 37.33 -20.05 50.10
CA LEU A 171 36.58 -20.70 51.17
C LEU A 171 37.45 -21.62 52.04
N ASP A 172 38.38 -22.35 51.42
CA ASP A 172 39.31 -23.23 52.15
C ASP A 172 40.29 -22.43 53.01
N GLU A 173 40.85 -21.34 52.46
CA GLU A 173 41.70 -20.41 53.22
C GLU A 173 40.94 -19.79 54.40
N ARG A 174 39.67 -19.39 54.22
CA ARG A 174 38.83 -18.87 55.32
C ARG A 174 38.58 -19.93 56.40
N ARG A 175 38.39 -21.19 56.00
CA ARG A 175 38.19 -22.30 56.94
C ARG A 175 39.47 -22.62 57.72
N ASP A 176 40.62 -22.65 57.06
CA ASP A 176 41.92 -22.86 57.70
C ASP A 176 42.26 -21.75 58.71
N VAL A 177 41.86 -20.50 58.41
CA VAL A 177 42.01 -19.39 59.35
C VAL A 177 41.07 -19.56 60.55
N ALA A 178 39.84 -20.05 60.34
CA ALA A 178 38.91 -20.34 61.43
C ALA A 178 39.34 -21.51 62.32
N ASP A 179 39.98 -22.55 61.77
CA ASP A 179 40.49 -23.70 62.52
C ASP A 179 41.78 -23.39 63.31
N ARG A 180 42.42 -22.24 63.07
CA ARG A 180 43.63 -21.79 63.79
C ARG A 180 43.36 -20.83 64.96
N LEU A 181 42.10 -20.46 65.18
CA LEU A 181 41.64 -19.60 66.29
C LEU A 181 40.96 -20.46 67.38
#